data_AF-A0A8D8SMV5-F1
#
_entry.id   AF-A0A8D8SMV5-F1
#
_cell.length_a   1.000
_cell.length_b   1.000
_cell.length_c   1.000
_cell.angle_alpha   90.00
_cell.angle_beta   90.00
_cell.angle_gamma   90.00
#
_symmetry.space_group_name_H-M   'P 1'
#
loop_
_entity.id
_entity.type
_entity.pdbx_description
1 polymer ?
#
loop_
_entity_poly.entity_id
_entity_poly.type
_entity_poly.pdbx_seq_one_letter_code
_entity_poly.pdbx_strand_id
1 'polypeptide(L)'
;MEEAVQMETKLCDNCKKDVPVNNYLNHSIHCPRNIRLCPRCNEPYPIIEMESHIDQDHAEVVCPDCYEFMEAADLPSHKWICRRLSSTNTWTIVGQGQTGVMVAASWS
;
A
#
# COMPACT_ATOMS: atom_id res chain seq x y z
N MET A 1 -35.01 13.62 -25.04
CA MET A 1 -34.52 13.99 -23.69
C MET A 1 -34.33 12.66 -22.99
N GLU A 2 -33.09 12.20 -22.86
CA GLU A 2 -32.80 10.96 -22.12
C GLU A 2 -32.93 11.27 -20.63
N GLU A 3 -34.06 10.86 -20.05
CA GLU A 3 -34.26 10.88 -18.61
C GLU A 3 -33.27 9.89 -17.97
N ALA A 4 -32.30 10.43 -17.23
CA ALA A 4 -31.48 9.64 -16.34
C ALA A 4 -32.39 9.07 -15.25
N VAL A 5 -32.72 7.78 -15.34
CA VAL A 5 -33.40 7.05 -14.26
C VAL A 5 -32.47 7.08 -13.05
N GLN A 6 -32.75 7.99 -12.11
CA GLN A 6 -32.09 7.98 -10.81
C GLN A 6 -32.54 6.73 -10.07
N MET A 7 -31.69 5.71 -10.07
CA MET A 7 -31.87 4.52 -9.27
C MET A 7 -31.66 4.89 -7.80
N GLU A 8 -32.74 4.91 -7.02
CA GLU A 8 -32.67 5.12 -5.58
C GLU A 8 -31.79 4.03 -4.94
N THR A 9 -30.81 4.43 -4.13
CA THR A 9 -29.90 3.54 -3.41
C THR A 9 -30.12 3.64 -1.92
N LYS A 10 -29.83 2.55 -1.20
CA LYS A 10 -29.86 2.44 0.25
C LYS A 10 -28.55 1.86 0.76
N LEU A 11 -28.02 2.44 1.83
CA LEU A 11 -26.80 1.96 2.49
C LEU A 11 -27.05 0.62 3.19
N CYS A 12 -26.21 -0.38 2.93
CA CYS A 12 -26.24 -1.65 3.66
C CYS A 12 -25.53 -1.55 5.01
N ASP A 13 -26.18 -2.01 6.08
CA ASP A 13 -25.58 -2.03 7.42
C ASP A 13 -24.39 -2.99 7.58
N ASN A 14 -24.33 -4.06 6.76
CA ASN A 14 -23.27 -5.06 6.83
C ASN A 14 -22.02 -4.67 6.04
N CYS A 15 -22.15 -4.48 4.73
CA CYS A 15 -21.00 -4.18 3.86
C CYS A 15 -20.72 -2.68 3.70
N LYS A 16 -21.57 -1.79 4.24
CA LYS A 16 -21.42 -0.33 4.15
C LYS A 16 -21.35 0.22 2.72
N LYS A 17 -21.87 -0.52 1.72
CA LYS A 17 -22.00 -0.06 0.33
C LYS A 17 -23.42 0.42 0.05
N ASP A 18 -23.55 1.36 -0.90
CA ASP A 18 -24.82 1.78 -1.49
C ASP A 18 -25.38 0.68 -2.41
N VAL A 19 -26.61 0.28 -2.16
CA VAL A 19 -27.28 -0.79 -2.90
C VAL A 19 -28.57 -0.26 -3.51
N PRO A 20 -28.83 -0.45 -4.81
CA PRO A 20 -30.08 -0.06 -5.44
C PRO A 20 -31.28 -0.67 -4.70
N VAL A 21 -32.31 0.14 -4.40
CA VAL A 21 -33.48 -0.25 -3.61
C VAL A 21 -34.16 -1.49 -4.20
N ASN A 22 -34.25 -1.58 -5.53
CA ASN A 22 -34.84 -2.73 -6.22
C ASN A 22 -34.12 -4.06 -5.89
N ASN A 23 -32.82 -4.01 -5.60
CA ASN A 23 -32.00 -5.18 -5.28
C ASN A 23 -31.69 -5.30 -3.78
N TYR A 24 -32.15 -4.37 -2.94
CA TYR A 24 -31.79 -4.31 -1.52
C TYR A 24 -32.27 -5.55 -0.74
N LEU A 25 -33.45 -6.10 -1.07
CA LEU A 25 -33.97 -7.33 -0.45
C LEU A 25 -33.07 -8.54 -0.72
N ASN A 26 -32.63 -8.73 -1.96
CA ASN A 26 -31.69 -9.80 -2.29
C ASN A 26 -30.34 -9.57 -1.59
N HIS A 27 -29.84 -8.34 -1.64
CA HIS A 27 -28.58 -8.00 -0.98
C HIS A 27 -28.62 -8.24 0.53
N SER A 28 -29.67 -7.82 1.25
CA SER A 28 -29.74 -7.95 2.71
C SER A 28 -29.74 -9.42 3.18
N ILE A 29 -30.26 -10.32 2.36
CA ILE A 29 -30.26 -11.76 2.63
C ILE A 29 -28.87 -12.37 2.36
N HIS A 30 -28.20 -11.99 1.27
CA HIS A 30 -26.94 -12.64 0.84
C HIS A 30 -25.68 -12.01 1.40
N CYS A 31 -25.67 -10.69 1.57
CA CYS A 31 -24.54 -9.90 2.04
C CYS A 31 -23.88 -10.46 3.32
N PRO A 32 -24.60 -10.73 4.43
CA PRO A 32 -23.96 -11.19 5.66
C PRO A 32 -23.36 -12.60 5.58
N ARG A 33 -23.75 -13.39 4.56
CA ARG A 33 -23.24 -14.75 4.34
C ARG A 33 -21.99 -14.78 3.46
N ASN A 34 -21.82 -13.77 2.62
CA ASN A 34 -20.77 -13.75 1.61
C ASN A 34 -19.74 -12.65 1.84
N ILE A 35 -20.11 -11.55 2.51
CA ILE A 35 -19.29 -10.36 2.71
C ILE A 35 -19.04 -10.14 4.20
N ARG A 36 -17.82 -9.78 4.56
CA ARG A 36 -17.41 -9.34 5.89
C ARG A 36 -16.58 -8.06 5.77
N LEU A 37 -16.59 -7.24 6.82
CA LEU A 37 -15.66 -6.12 6.92
C LEU A 37 -14.32 -6.64 7.43
N CYS A 38 -13.24 -6.20 6.81
CA CYS A 38 -11.89 -6.49 7.28
C CYS A 38 -11.69 -5.86 8.67
N PRO A 39 -11.16 -6.59 9.67
CA PRO A 39 -10.94 -6.06 11.01
C PRO A 39 -9.82 -5.00 11.09
N ARG A 40 -9.02 -4.84 10.04
CA ARG A 40 -7.87 -3.90 9.98
C ARG A 40 -8.24 -2.60 9.29
N CYS A 41 -8.72 -2.66 8.04
CA CYS A 41 -9.09 -1.49 7.24
C CYS A 41 -10.59 -1.17 7.25
N ASN A 42 -11.44 -2.03 7.81
CA ASN A 42 -12.90 -1.89 7.85
C ASN A 42 -13.57 -1.82 6.45
N GLU A 43 -12.89 -2.32 5.42
CA GLU A 43 -13.43 -2.43 4.07
C GLU A 43 -14.15 -3.77 3.84
N PRO A 44 -15.20 -3.81 3.02
CA PRO A 44 -15.97 -5.02 2.73
C PRO A 44 -15.28 -5.94 1.72
N TYR A 45 -14.99 -7.17 2.12
CA TYR A 45 -14.44 -8.22 1.27
C TYR A 45 -15.30 -9.51 1.31
N PRO A 46 -15.33 -10.29 0.22
CA PRO A 46 -15.87 -11.63 0.26
C PRO A 46 -15.15 -12.49 1.28
N ILE A 47 -15.88 -13.34 2.02
CA ILE A 47 -15.31 -14.21 3.06
C ILE A 47 -14.18 -15.09 2.49
N ILE A 48 -14.36 -15.58 1.26
CA ILE A 48 -13.36 -16.42 0.57
C ILE A 48 -12.09 -15.66 0.20
N GLU A 49 -12.16 -14.33 0.04
CA GLU A 49 -11.01 -13.48 -0.31
C GLU A 49 -10.42 -12.78 0.92
N MET A 50 -11.11 -12.82 2.07
CA MET A 50 -10.66 -12.15 3.31
C MET A 50 -9.27 -12.61 3.74
N GLU A 51 -9.01 -13.92 3.68
CA GLU A 51 -7.69 -14.45 4.08
C GLU A 51 -6.58 -13.97 3.12
N SER A 52 -6.85 -13.97 1.81
CA SER A 52 -5.91 -13.46 0.80
C SER A 52 -5.64 -11.96 0.99
N HIS A 53 -6.67 -11.16 1.26
CA HIS A 53 -6.52 -9.73 1.53
C HIS A 53 -5.65 -9.49 2.78
N ILE A 54 -5.88 -10.24 3.86
CA ILE A 54 -5.06 -10.11 5.07
C ILE A 54 -3.60 -10.48 4.79
N ASP A 55 -3.35 -11.54 4.03
CA ASP A 55 -1.98 -11.98 3.68
C ASP A 55 -1.26 -11.00 2.73
N GLN A 56 -1.99 -10.35 1.82
CA GLN A 56 -1.40 -9.46 0.82
C GLN A 56 -1.22 -8.02 1.33
N ASP A 57 -2.23 -7.48 2.01
CA ASP A 57 -2.26 -6.07 2.40
C ASP A 57 -1.84 -5.88 3.86
N HIS A 58 -2.28 -6.77 4.75
CA HIS A 58 -2.11 -6.62 6.20
C HIS A 58 -1.10 -7.58 6.82
N ALA A 59 -0.35 -8.33 6.03
CA ALA A 59 0.71 -9.19 6.55
C ALA A 59 1.76 -8.35 7.25
N GLU A 60 2.18 -8.81 8.43
CA GLU A 60 3.23 -8.16 9.21
C GLU A 60 4.59 -8.41 8.54
N VAL A 61 5.17 -7.33 8.00
CA VAL A 61 6.48 -7.34 7.37
C VAL A 61 7.44 -6.46 8.14
N VAL A 62 8.71 -6.84 8.09
CA VAL A 62 9.80 -6.06 8.68
C VAL A 62 10.51 -5.30 7.58
N CYS A 63 10.68 -3.99 7.74
CA CYS A 63 11.50 -3.23 6.82
C CYS A 63 12.95 -3.74 6.87
N PRO A 64 13.55 -4.17 5.75
CA PRO A 64 14.91 -4.72 5.76
C PRO A 64 15.95 -3.66 6.13
N ASP A 65 15.64 -2.39 5.86
CA ASP A 65 16.53 -1.28 6.14
C ASP A 65 16.42 -0.84 7.58
N CYS A 66 15.23 -0.55 8.12
CA CYS A 66 15.10 0.01 9.48
C CYS A 66 14.80 -1.02 10.59
N TYR A 67 14.39 -2.23 10.23
CA TYR A 67 13.92 -3.30 11.12
C TYR A 67 12.65 -2.98 11.93
N GLU A 68 11.85 -2.00 11.49
CA GLU A 68 10.52 -1.74 12.06
C GLU A 68 9.45 -2.67 11.46
N PHE A 69 8.46 -3.02 12.28
CA PHE A 69 7.30 -3.82 11.87
C PHE A 69 6.21 -2.94 11.27
N MET A 70 5.59 -3.40 10.18
CA MET A 70 4.48 -2.71 9.54
C MET A 70 3.65 -3.62 8.65
N GLU A 71 2.55 -3.11 8.11
CA GLU A 71 1.72 -3.85 7.16
C GLU A 71 2.37 -3.88 5.77
N ALA A 72 2.16 -4.99 5.04
CA ALA A 72 2.71 -5.20 3.71
C ALA A 72 2.34 -4.07 2.73
N ALA A 73 1.11 -3.56 2.79
CA ALA A 73 0.64 -2.43 1.99
C ALA A 73 1.39 -1.12 2.27
N ASP A 74 1.90 -0.93 3.50
CA ASP A 74 2.61 0.29 3.90
C ASP A 74 4.10 0.26 3.56
N LEU A 75 4.68 -0.92 3.37
CA LEU A 75 6.12 -1.08 3.12
C LEU A 75 6.62 -0.29 1.88
N PRO A 76 5.93 -0.25 0.72
CA PRO A 76 6.35 0.55 -0.43
C PRO A 76 6.37 2.05 -0.13
N SER A 77 5.36 2.55 0.59
CA SER A 77 5.28 3.95 1.02
C SER A 77 6.39 4.29 2.02
N HIS A 78 6.65 3.38 2.95
CA HIS A 78 7.73 3.49 3.92
C HIS A 78 9.10 3.61 3.26
N LYS A 79 9.39 2.88 2.17
CA LYS A 79 10.68 2.94 1.47
C LYS A 79 11.09 4.38 1.10
N TRP A 80 10.14 5.24 0.75
CA TRP A 80 10.43 6.64 0.37
C TRP A 80 10.86 7.51 1.55
N ILE A 81 10.33 7.22 2.75
CA ILE A 81 10.56 7.99 3.97
C ILE A 81 11.44 7.25 4.97
N CYS A 82 11.92 6.05 4.61
CA CYS A 82 12.72 5.22 5.49
C CYS A 82 14.01 5.97 5.82
N ARG A 83 14.10 6.44 7.06
CA ARG A 83 15.19 7.26 7.55
C ARG A 83 16.57 6.61 7.41
N ARG A 84 16.64 5.29 7.19
CA ARG A 84 17.90 4.56 6.95
C ARG A 84 18.33 4.51 5.48
N LEU A 85 17.47 4.84 4.51
CA LEU A 85 17.79 4.94 3.08
C LEU A 85 18.32 6.32 2.65
N SER A 86 18.35 7.31 3.56
CA SER A 86 18.84 8.67 3.26
C SER A 86 20.37 8.82 3.25
N SER A 87 21.14 7.75 3.46
CA SER A 87 22.60 7.84 3.71
C SER A 87 23.53 7.39 2.57
N THR A 88 23.03 6.96 1.41
CA THR A 88 23.92 6.56 0.29
C THR A 88 23.48 7.15 -1.03
N ASN A 89 23.73 8.45 -1.19
CA ASN A 89 23.97 9.05 -2.49
C ASN A 89 25.43 9.52 -2.57
N THR A 90 26.38 8.57 -2.58
CA THR A 90 27.75 8.84 -3.02
C THR A 90 27.78 8.71 -4.54
N TRP A 91 27.62 9.84 -5.22
CA TRP A 91 27.84 9.94 -6.66
C TRP A 91 29.33 9.66 -6.92
N THR A 92 29.65 8.40 -7.26
CA THR A 92 31.00 8.04 -7.68
C THR A 92 31.19 8.68 -9.05
N ILE A 93 31.93 9.79 -9.09
CA ILE A 93 32.35 10.42 -10.34
C ILE A 93 33.30 9.45 -11.03
N VAL A 94 32.80 8.68 -11.99
CA VAL A 94 33.64 8.06 -13.02
C VAL A 94 34.08 9.20 -13.94
N GLY A 95 35.23 9.78 -13.63
CA GLY A 95 35.89 10.81 -14.46
C GLY A 95 37.29 10.37 -14.81
N GLN A 96 37.48 9.89 -16.05
CA GLN A 96 38.80 9.78 -16.67
C GLN A 96 39.43 11.17 -16.79
N GLY A 97 40.68 11.34 -16.36
CA GLY A 97 41.42 12.61 -16.51
C GLY A 97 42.85 12.52 -15.99
N GLN A 98 43.79 12.31 -16.90
CA GLN A 98 45.24 12.33 -16.68
C GLN A 98 45.71 13.76 -16.38
N THR A 99 46.62 13.98 -15.41
CA THR A 99 47.81 14.88 -15.49
C THR A 99 48.68 14.71 -14.22
N GLY A 100 50.02 14.74 -14.39
CA GLY A 100 51.07 14.46 -13.40
C GLY A 100 51.13 15.37 -12.16
N VAL A 101 52.13 15.31 -11.26
CA VAL A 101 53.52 14.83 -11.33
C VAL A 101 53.90 14.35 -9.91
N MET A 102 54.60 13.22 -9.77
CA MET A 102 55.26 12.87 -8.50
C MET A 102 56.65 13.48 -8.47
N VAL A 103 56.89 14.47 -7.59
CA VAL A 103 58.21 14.76 -7.02
C VAL A 103 58.06 15.17 -5.57
N ALA A 104 58.48 14.30 -4.65
CA ALA A 104 58.71 14.67 -3.26
C ALA A 104 60.11 15.27 -3.16
N ALA A 105 60.19 16.58 -2.97
CA ALA A 105 61.42 17.27 -2.58
C ALA A 105 61.16 18.02 -1.28
N SER A 106 61.85 17.60 -0.20
CA SER A 106 62.90 18.41 0.44
C SER A 106 63.12 17.96 1.89
N TRP A 107 64.40 17.82 2.23
CA TRP A 107 64.94 17.45 3.53
C TRP A 107 64.69 18.52 4.61
N SER A 108 64.56 18.07 5.85
CA SER A 108 65.21 18.65 7.05
C SER A 108 65.29 17.57 8.13
#